data_AF-A0A142CU39-F1
#
_entry.id   AF-A0A142CU39-F1
#
_cell.length_a   1.000
_cell.length_b   1.000
_cell.length_c   1.000
_cell.angle_alpha   90.00
_cell.angle_beta   90.00
_cell.angle_gamma   90.00
#
_symmetry.space_group_name_H-M   'P 1'
#
loop_
_entity.id
_entity.type
_entity.pdbx_description
1 polymer ?
#
loop_
_entity_poly.entity_id
_entity_poly.type
_entity_poly.pdbx_seq_one_letter_code
_entity_poly.pdbx_strand_id
1 'polypeptide(L)' 'MKRVAYTFAVIMAAFGMFLPLIYGAVPVIQRLLGENPLLKSLGISIIFWVLAYVLFEEEEKGADFTAS' A
#
# COMPACT_ATOMS: atom_id res chain seq x y z
N MET A 1 2.05 -8.36 15.44
CA MET A 1 2.42 -7.08 14.78
C MET A 1 2.54 -7.22 13.26
N LYS A 2 3.18 -8.28 12.74
CA LYS A 2 3.32 -8.51 11.29
C LYS A 2 1.99 -8.52 10.51
N ARG A 3 0.98 -9.24 10.99
CA ARG A 3 -0.38 -9.22 10.43
C ARG A 3 -0.99 -7.83 10.31
N VAL A 4 -0.80 -6.98 11.33
CA VAL A 4 -1.30 -5.59 11.32
C VAL A 4 -0.55 -4.75 10.29
N ALA A 5 0.77 -4.91 10.18
CA ALA A 5 1.57 -4.25 9.17
C ALA A 5 1.18 -4.68 7.74
N TYR A 6 0.95 -5.98 7.53
CA TYR A 6 0.46 -6.53 6.27
C TYR A 6 -0.91 -5.93 5.91
N THR A 7 -1.87 -5.98 6.83
CA THR A 7 -3.21 -5.40 6.62
C THR A 7 -3.12 -3.90 6.30
N PHE A 8 -2.28 -3.16 7.03
CA PHE A 8 -2.06 -1.74 6.78
C PHE A 8 -1.46 -1.50 5.38
N ALA A 9 -0.45 -2.26 4.98
CA ALA A 9 0.16 -2.15 3.66
C ALA A 9 -0.85 -2.43 2.53
N VAL A 10 -1.68 -3.46 2.67
CA VAL A 10 -2.75 -3.77 1.71
C VAL A 10 -3.77 -2.63 1.63
N ILE A 11 -4.20 -2.08 2.76
CA ILE A 11 -5.14 -0.96 2.81
C ILE A 11 -4.53 0.27 2.11
N MET A 12 -3.28 0.60 2.40
CA MET A 12 -2.58 1.73 1.78
C MET A 12 -2.40 1.54 0.27
N ALA A 13 -2.10 0.32 -0.18
CA ALA A 13 -2.04 -0.01 -1.60
C ALA A 13 -3.39 0.21 -2.29
N ALA A 14 -4.49 -0.21 -1.65
CA ALA A 14 -5.84 0.01 -2.16
C ALA A 14 -6.18 1.50 -2.22
N PHE A 15 -5.86 2.28 -1.19
CA PHE A 15 -6.04 3.75 -1.20
C PHE A 15 -5.29 4.42 -2.35
N GLY A 16 -4.09 3.91 -2.68
CA GLY A 16 -3.35 4.25 -3.89
C GLY A 16 -4.19 4.26 -5.17
N MET A 17 -5.10 3.30 -5.34
CA MET A 17 -5.95 3.21 -6.53
C MET A 17 -7.06 4.27 -6.57
N PHE A 18 -7.52 4.75 -5.42
CA PHE A 18 -8.61 5.74 -5.32
C PHE A 18 -8.12 7.18 -5.20
N LEU A 19 -6.83 7.38 -4.91
CA LEU A 19 -6.17 8.69 -4.81
C LEU A 19 -6.42 9.62 -6.02
N PRO A 20 -6.42 9.16 -7.29
CA PRO A 20 -6.75 9.99 -8.44
C PRO A 20 -8.19 10.49 -8.45
N LEU A 21 -9.15 9.71 -7.93
CA LEU A 21 -10.57 10.08 -7.92
C LEU A 21 -10.84 11.22 -6.95
N ILE A 22 -10.15 11.22 -5.81
CA ILE A 22 -10.30 12.25 -4.77
C ILE A 22 -9.35 13.44 -4.96
N TYR A 23 -8.41 13.36 -5.90
CA TYR A 23 -7.51 14.47 -6.26
C TYR A 23 -8.28 15.75 -6.62
N GLY A 24 -9.38 15.65 -7.34
CA GLY A 24 -10.19 16.82 -7.70
C GLY A 24 -10.94 17.47 -6.52
N ALA A 25 -11.18 16.72 -5.45
CA ALA A 25 -12.07 17.13 -4.35
C ALA A 25 -11.31 17.58 -3.09
N VAL A 26 -10.09 17.08 -2.87
CA VAL A 26 -9.35 17.27 -1.62
C VAL A 26 -8.05 18.04 -1.86
N PRO A 27 -7.93 19.30 -1.40
CA PRO A 27 -6.74 20.13 -1.62
C PRO A 27 -5.44 19.52 -1.07
N VAL A 28 -5.54 18.75 0.02
CA VAL A 28 -4.40 18.04 0.63
C VAL A 28 -3.85 16.99 -0.33
N ILE A 29 -4.73 16.24 -1.00
CA ILE A 29 -4.34 15.21 -1.96
C ILE A 29 -3.73 15.86 -3.20
N GLN A 30 -4.22 17.03 -3.61
CA GLN A 30 -3.60 17.79 -4.70
C GLN A 30 -2.15 18.16 -4.42
N ARG A 31 -1.86 18.63 -3.20
CA ARG A 31 -0.49 18.95 -2.78
C ARG A 31 0.40 17.71 -2.71
N LEU A 32 -0.13 16.59 -2.22
CA LEU A 32 0.60 15.33 -2.13
C LEU A 32 0.97 14.79 -3.52
N LEU A 33 -0.02 14.74 -4.41
CA LEU A 33 0.12 14.12 -5.72
C LEU A 33 0.75 15.04 -6.77
N GLY A 34 0.62 16.36 -6.63
CA GLY A 34 1.22 17.36 -7.51
C GLY A 34 0.78 17.22 -8.98
N GLU A 35 1.66 17.56 -9.91
CA GLU A 35 1.35 17.68 -11.34
C GLU A 35 0.94 16.36 -12.03
N ASN A 36 1.37 15.21 -11.50
CA ASN A 36 1.15 13.90 -12.13
C ASN A 36 0.45 12.93 -11.18
N PRO A 37 -0.85 13.14 -10.89
CA PRO A 37 -1.56 12.39 -9.86
C PRO A 37 -1.71 10.91 -10.18
N LEU A 38 -1.88 10.55 -11.45
CA LEU A 38 -1.94 9.15 -11.88
C LEU A 38 -0.64 8.40 -11.58
N LEU A 39 0.50 8.98 -12.00
CA LEU A 39 1.81 8.34 -11.84
C LEU A 39 2.19 8.20 -10.36
N LYS A 40 1.93 9.24 -9.55
CA LYS A 40 2.23 9.19 -8.11
C LYS A 40 1.32 8.22 -7.36
N SER A 41 0.04 8.18 -7.72
CA SER A 41 -0.91 7.23 -7.13
C SER A 41 -0.52 5.79 -7.47
N LEU A 42 -0.14 5.53 -8.72
CA LEU A 42 0.39 4.24 -9.14
C LEU A 42 1.67 3.89 -8.37
N GLY A 43 2.57 4.84 -8.19
CA GLY A 43 3.79 4.66 -7.39
C GLY A 43 3.49 4.27 -5.94
N ILE A 44 2.56 4.96 -5.28
CA ILE A 44 2.09 4.64 -3.93
C ILE A 44 1.52 3.22 -3.89
N SER A 45 0.63 2.87 -4.82
CA SER A 45 0.04 1.53 -4.90
C SER A 45 1.10 0.44 -5.03
N ILE A 46 2.09 0.63 -5.92
CA ILE A 46 3.15 -0.35 -6.15
C ILE A 46 4.04 -0.48 -4.92
N ILE A 47 4.45 0.62 -4.29
CA ILE A 47 5.30 0.60 -3.08
C ILE A 47 4.62 -0.21 -1.97
N PHE A 48 3.36 0.08 -1.69
CA PHE A 48 2.63 -0.60 -0.62
C PHE A 48 2.26 -2.04 -0.99
N TRP A 49 2.04 -2.33 -2.27
CA TRP A 49 1.84 -3.70 -2.75
C TRP A 49 3.11 -4.55 -2.56
N VAL A 50 4.29 -4.03 -2.93
CA VAL A 50 5.57 -4.71 -2.72
C VAL A 50 5.82 -4.91 -1.21
N LEU A 51 5.53 -3.90 -0.40
CA LEU A 51 5.66 -4.01 1.06
C LEU A 51 4.74 -5.11 1.62
N ALA A 52 3.49 -5.18 1.15
CA ALA A 52 2.55 -6.22 1.54
C ALA A 52 3.03 -7.61 1.10
N TYR A 53 3.58 -7.73 -0.10
CA TYR A 53 4.14 -8.99 -0.62
C TYR A 53 5.29 -9.51 0.25
N VAL A 54 6.25 -8.64 0.62
CA VAL A 54 7.37 -9.00 1.50
C VAL A 54 6.87 -9.41 2.89
N LEU A 55 5.91 -8.65 3.45
CA LEU A 55 5.34 -8.96 4.76
C LEU A 55 4.57 -10.29 4.77
N PHE A 56 3.94 -10.64 3.65
CA PHE A 56 3.25 -11.91 3.48
C PHE A 56 4.23 -13.09 3.45
N GLU A 57 5.31 -13.00 2.65
CA GLU A 57 6.35 -14.04 2.61
C GLU A 57 7.00 -14.27 3.99
N GLU A 58 7.19 -13.21 4.77
CA GLU A 58 7.69 -13.33 6.15
C GLU A 58 6.72 -14.02 7.10
N GLU A 59 5.41 -13.89 6.87
CA GLU A 59 4.39 -14.51 7.71
C GLU A 59 4.28 -16.02 7.39
N GLU A 60 4.32 -16.40 6.11
CA GLU A 60 4.34 -17.82 5.70
C GLU A 60 5.58 -18.56 6.21
N LYS A 61 6.77 -17.97 6.09
CA LYS A 61 8.01 -18.59 6.59
C LYS A 61 8.01 -18.81 8.11
N GLY A 62 7.35 -17.93 8.87
CA GLY A 62 7.21 -18.08 10.31
C GLY A 62 6.19 -19.15 10.72
N ALA A 63 5.14 -19.33 9.92
CA ALA A 63 4.14 -20.37 10.14
C ALA A 63 4.73 -21.77 9.85
N ASP A 64 5.51 -21.90 8.78
CA ASP A 64 6.13 -23.18 8.37
C ASP A 64 7.19 -23.66 9.39
N PHE A 65 7.92 -22.75 10.03
CA PHE A 65 8.97 -23.09 11.01
C PHE A 65 8.42 -23.62 12.35
N THR A 66 7.18 -23.26 12.71
CA THR A 66 6.54 -23.74 13.96
C THR A 66 5.66 -24.97 13.77
N ALA A 67 5.49 -25.41 12.53
CA ALA A 67 4.78 -26.63 12.16
C ALA A 67 5.70 -27.86 12.02
N SER A 68 7.01 -27.73 12.29
CA SER A 68 8.01 -28.81 12.30
C SER A 68 8.30 -29.35 13.70
#